data_AF-A0A0J9T3K7-F1
#
_entry.id   AF-A0A0J9T3K7-F1
#
_cell.length_a   1.000
_cell.length_b   1.000
_cell.length_c   1.000
_cell.angle_alpha   90.00
_cell.angle_beta   90.00
_cell.angle_gamma   90.00
#
_symmetry.space_group_name_H-M   'P 1'
#
loop_
_entity.id
_entity.type
_entity.pdbx_description
1 polymer ?
#
loop_
_entity_poly.entity_id
_entity_poly.type
_entity_poly.pdbx_seq_one_letter_code
_entity_poly.pdbx_strand_id
1 'polypeptide(L)'
;MVQILNEKGLKLFVGFNAIVNDERNGRYGPCSSIRIRKNEHENRPKYKYFCMKLIRNIWSIEELEDEDVAAIIAGCTAENGTINEDELKEALKTEKNVRCDYLNTWIPYYMKKIGDIPHYFIKNVFDITHTMIKSNPNAYQCEYDSYNEKFVEPYNMAKLHIFSLNFGDFLYMIKINEQKEHDDFLKYILECAAIYKKINTKYCPTNYDNTILKLANTCKELQNFKSTYEDELSKVERLRDKLPKLDDPLTKDEQSILLEQEKYDAAQNVFSSTLQRNITTGAVTAAGTGALLLALNKVNIDFMYK
;
A
#
# COMPACT_ATOMS: atom_id res chain seq x y z
N MET A 1 3.45 -21.02 14.84
CA MET A 1 4.54 -20.38 14.07
C MET A 1 4.11 -19.99 12.65
N VAL A 2 2.79 -19.90 12.39
CA VAL A 2 2.15 -19.34 11.17
C VAL A 2 1.97 -17.81 11.33
N GLN A 3 2.93 -17.16 12.01
CA GLN A 3 2.69 -15.89 12.71
C GLN A 3 3.80 -14.86 12.48
N ILE A 4 4.81 -15.18 11.67
CA ILE A 4 6.04 -14.37 11.64
C ILE A 4 6.12 -13.49 10.38
N LEU A 5 5.21 -13.64 9.41
CA LEU A 5 5.42 -13.05 8.08
C LEU A 5 4.41 -12.00 7.63
N ASN A 6 3.51 -11.58 8.51
CA ASN A 6 2.33 -10.87 8.03
C ASN A 6 1.75 -9.86 9.02
N GLU A 7 2.55 -9.33 9.94
CA GLU A 7 2.01 -8.40 10.91
C GLU A 7 2.10 -6.95 10.43
N LYS A 8 3.27 -6.36 10.20
CA LYS A 8 3.33 -4.89 10.11
C LYS A 8 2.69 -4.28 8.85
N GLY A 9 3.18 -4.60 7.65
CA GLY A 9 2.64 -4.04 6.40
C GLY A 9 1.18 -4.43 6.14
N LEU A 10 0.83 -5.69 6.42
CA LEU A 10 -0.55 -6.17 6.32
C LEU A 10 -1.46 -5.53 7.37
N LYS A 11 -1.06 -5.44 8.65
CA LYS A 11 -1.84 -4.75 9.68
C LYS A 11 -2.03 -3.28 9.31
N LEU A 12 -1.03 -2.62 8.73
CA LEU A 12 -1.16 -1.26 8.21
C LEU A 12 -2.22 -1.19 7.10
N PHE A 13 -2.16 -2.06 6.09
CA PHE A 13 -3.17 -2.07 5.01
C PHE A 13 -4.58 -2.42 5.52
N VAL A 14 -4.70 -3.33 6.49
CA VAL A 14 -5.96 -3.66 7.16
C VAL A 14 -6.50 -2.45 7.93
N GLY A 15 -5.64 -1.80 8.72
CA GLY A 15 -5.96 -0.56 9.45
C GLY A 15 -6.37 0.55 8.50
N PHE A 16 -5.63 0.75 7.41
CA PHE A 16 -5.93 1.74 6.38
C PHE A 16 -7.26 1.48 5.67
N ASN A 17 -7.66 0.21 5.55
CA ASN A 17 -8.95 -0.15 4.98
C ASN A 17 -10.11 -0.15 6.00
N ALA A 18 -9.83 -0.06 7.31
CA ALA A 18 -10.87 -0.08 8.34
C ALA A 18 -11.92 1.05 8.14
N ILE A 19 -13.17 0.76 8.52
CA ILE A 19 -14.31 1.68 8.36
C ILE A 19 -14.15 2.85 9.32
N VAL A 20 -14.45 4.06 8.85
CA VAL A 20 -14.53 5.26 9.70
C VAL A 20 -16.00 5.51 10.00
N ASN A 21 -16.38 5.43 11.28
CA ASN A 21 -17.77 5.51 11.73
C ASN A 21 -18.19 6.91 12.23
N ASP A 22 -17.23 7.82 12.43
CA ASP A 22 -17.51 9.16 12.96
C ASP A 22 -17.66 10.19 11.84
N GLU A 23 -18.90 10.37 11.38
CA GLU A 23 -19.24 11.31 10.31
C GLU A 23 -19.66 12.71 10.81
N ARG A 24 -19.81 12.92 12.13
CA ARG A 24 -20.49 14.11 12.66
C ARG A 24 -19.66 14.79 13.76
N ASN A 25 -18.94 15.83 13.32
CA ASN A 25 -18.20 16.81 14.13
C ASN A 25 -17.02 16.24 14.92
N GLY A 26 -15.85 16.28 14.26
CA GLY A 26 -14.53 15.92 14.77
C GLY A 26 -13.46 16.26 13.72
N ARG A 27 -12.34 15.53 13.70
CA ARG A 27 -11.20 15.75 12.75
C ARG A 27 -11.59 15.59 11.27
N TYR A 28 -12.75 15.00 10.96
CA TYR A 28 -13.23 14.72 9.60
C TYR A 28 -14.14 15.79 8.99
N GLY A 29 -14.56 16.79 9.78
CA GLY A 29 -15.43 17.87 9.31
C GLY A 29 -15.01 18.49 7.96
N PRO A 30 -13.71 18.75 7.73
CA PRO A 30 -13.23 19.32 6.47
C PRO A 30 -13.57 18.51 5.22
N CYS A 31 -13.74 17.17 5.31
CA CYS A 31 -14.06 16.33 4.16
C CYS A 31 -15.37 16.69 3.47
N SER A 32 -16.32 17.29 4.20
CA SER A 32 -17.59 17.75 3.62
C SER A 32 -17.45 19.07 2.84
N SER A 33 -16.40 19.83 3.17
CA SER A 33 -16.16 21.21 2.70
C SER A 33 -15.12 21.30 1.59
N ILE A 34 -14.41 20.21 1.27
CA ILE A 34 -13.44 20.20 0.16
C ILE A 34 -14.18 20.53 -1.15
N ARG A 35 -13.63 21.50 -1.88
CA ARG A 35 -14.17 21.91 -3.18
C ARG A 35 -13.96 20.80 -4.20
N ILE A 36 -15.06 20.38 -4.83
CA ILE A 36 -15.09 19.39 -5.91
C ILE A 36 -15.57 20.08 -7.18
N ARG A 37 -14.96 19.76 -8.32
CA ARG A 37 -15.35 20.31 -9.63
C ARG A 37 -16.79 19.95 -9.97
N LYS A 38 -17.51 20.82 -10.68
CA LYS A 38 -18.97 20.66 -10.94
C LYS A 38 -19.31 19.33 -11.59
N ASN A 39 -18.49 18.89 -12.55
CA ASN A 39 -18.66 17.62 -13.26
C ASN A 39 -18.34 16.37 -12.40
N GLU A 40 -17.87 16.54 -11.17
CA GLU A 40 -17.50 15.45 -10.26
C GLU A 40 -18.42 15.37 -9.02
N HIS A 41 -19.50 16.19 -8.97
CA HIS A 41 -20.37 16.27 -7.80
C HIS A 41 -21.07 14.95 -7.43
N GLU A 42 -21.36 14.10 -8.42
CA GLU A 42 -21.88 12.75 -8.18
C GLU A 42 -20.93 11.87 -7.34
N ASN A 43 -19.62 12.14 -7.41
CA ASN A 43 -18.60 11.41 -6.65
C ASN A 43 -18.43 11.94 -5.21
N ARG A 44 -19.18 12.97 -4.79
CA ARG A 44 -19.03 13.60 -3.47
C ARG A 44 -19.11 12.61 -2.29
N PRO A 45 -20.06 11.66 -2.23
CA PRO A 45 -20.09 10.68 -1.14
C PRO A 45 -18.82 9.81 -1.11
N LYS A 46 -18.37 9.36 -2.29
CA LYS A 46 -17.13 8.57 -2.45
C LYS A 46 -15.90 9.35 -1.98
N TYR A 47 -15.77 10.60 -2.42
CA TYR A 47 -14.65 11.46 -2.07
C TYR A 47 -14.64 11.82 -0.57
N LYS A 48 -15.82 12.06 0.02
CA LYS A 48 -15.96 12.26 1.47
C LYS A 48 -15.44 11.03 2.23
N TYR A 49 -15.90 9.83 1.86
CA TYR A 49 -15.50 8.59 2.53
C TYR A 49 -13.99 8.32 2.41
N PHE A 50 -13.43 8.52 1.21
CA PHE A 50 -11.98 8.41 1.01
C PHE A 50 -11.22 9.43 1.85
N CYS A 51 -11.64 10.70 1.84
CA CYS A 51 -11.03 11.75 2.64
C CYS A 51 -10.99 11.38 4.13
N MET A 52 -12.08 10.82 4.68
CA MET A 52 -12.12 10.40 6.07
C MET A 52 -11.09 9.31 6.38
N LYS A 53 -10.97 8.28 5.52
CA LYS A 53 -9.95 7.23 5.67
C LYS A 53 -8.54 7.80 5.58
N LEU A 54 -8.30 8.67 4.60
CA LEU A 54 -6.99 9.25 4.36
C LEU A 54 -6.57 10.15 5.54
N ILE A 55 -7.46 11.01 6.03
CA ILE A 55 -7.26 11.79 7.26
C ILE A 55 -6.85 10.85 8.40
N ARG A 56 -7.65 9.82 8.69
CA ARG A 56 -7.34 8.88 9.78
C ARG A 56 -5.97 8.25 9.61
N ASN A 57 -5.61 7.84 8.39
CA ASN A 57 -4.31 7.21 8.11
C ASN A 57 -3.15 8.15 8.36
N ILE A 58 -3.22 9.38 7.86
CA ILE A 58 -2.14 10.36 8.07
C ILE A 58 -1.98 10.61 9.58
N TRP A 59 -3.08 10.71 10.33
CA TRP A 59 -3.03 10.84 11.79
C TRP A 59 -2.41 9.64 12.48
N SER A 60 -2.70 8.41 12.08
CA SER A 60 -2.08 7.20 12.67
C SER A 60 -0.58 7.08 12.44
N ILE A 61 -0.02 7.87 11.51
CA ILE A 61 1.43 7.97 11.29
C ILE A 61 2.03 9.03 12.20
N GLU A 62 1.33 10.14 12.40
CA GLU A 62 1.73 11.17 13.35
C GLU A 62 1.69 10.63 14.79
N GLU A 63 0.53 10.11 15.19
CA GLU A 63 0.20 9.56 16.51
C GLU A 63 0.44 8.04 16.46
N LEU A 64 1.70 7.61 16.43
CA LEU A 64 2.04 6.18 16.53
C LEU A 64 1.37 5.57 17.76
N GLU A 65 0.91 4.32 17.64
CA GLU A 65 0.26 3.63 18.75
C GLU A 65 1.27 3.35 19.88
N ASP A 66 0.80 3.32 21.12
CA ASP A 66 1.66 3.12 22.30
C ASP A 66 2.47 1.82 22.21
N GLU A 67 1.89 0.76 21.64
CA GLU A 67 2.59 -0.51 21.41
C GLU A 67 3.76 -0.37 20.44
N ASP A 68 3.58 0.41 19.35
CA ASP A 68 4.63 0.68 18.38
C ASP A 68 5.77 1.50 19.01
N VAL A 69 5.41 2.53 19.79
CA VAL A 69 6.38 3.37 20.49
C VAL A 69 7.16 2.52 21.51
N ALA A 70 6.48 1.65 22.26
CA ALA A 70 7.13 0.75 23.22
C ALA A 70 8.10 -0.22 22.54
N ALA A 71 7.73 -0.79 21.38
CA ALA A 71 8.61 -1.66 20.60
C ALA A 71 9.87 -0.94 20.11
N ILE A 72 9.73 0.32 19.66
CA ILE A 72 10.87 1.15 19.24
C ILE A 72 11.78 1.47 20.44
N ILE A 73 11.21 1.87 21.57
CA ILE A 73 11.97 2.14 22.80
C ILE A 73 12.76 0.91 23.22
N ALA A 74 12.13 -0.27 23.20
CA ALA A 74 12.81 -1.52 23.53
C ALA A 74 13.99 -1.80 22.58
N GLY A 75 13.85 -1.52 21.29
CA GLY A 75 14.92 -1.66 20.30
C GLY A 75 16.08 -0.65 20.46
N CYS A 76 15.82 0.51 21.07
CA CYS A 76 16.82 1.56 21.33
C CYS A 76 17.42 1.49 22.74
N THR A 77 16.98 0.58 23.60
CA THR A 77 17.45 0.49 24.99
C THR A 77 18.71 -0.38 25.06
N ALA A 78 19.81 0.19 25.56
CA ALA A 78 21.05 -0.56 25.78
C ALA A 78 20.93 -1.54 26.96
N GLU A 79 21.87 -2.50 27.07
CA GLU A 79 21.86 -3.54 28.11
C GLU A 79 21.87 -2.97 29.55
N ASN A 80 22.42 -1.77 29.73
CA ASN A 80 22.45 -1.05 31.01
C ASN A 80 21.15 -0.25 31.30
N GLY A 81 20.14 -0.37 30.43
CA GLY A 81 18.86 0.35 30.53
C GLY A 81 18.88 1.81 30.08
N THR A 82 20.00 2.32 29.56
CA THR A 82 20.08 3.70 29.03
C THR A 82 19.53 3.79 27.61
N ILE A 83 18.90 4.92 27.29
CA ILE A 83 18.38 5.23 25.96
C ILE A 83 19.12 6.46 25.44
N ASN A 84 19.63 6.37 24.21
CA ASN A 84 20.10 7.54 23.48
C ASN A 84 18.90 8.25 22.85
N GLU A 85 18.59 9.46 23.31
CA GLU A 85 17.44 10.23 22.83
C GLU A 85 17.50 10.54 21.34
N ASP A 86 18.69 10.74 20.77
CA ASP A 86 18.84 11.07 19.36
C ASP A 86 18.62 9.84 18.48
N GLU A 87 19.09 8.66 18.92
CA GLU A 87 18.78 7.39 18.26
C GLU A 87 17.29 7.07 18.32
N LEU A 88 16.63 7.31 19.46
CA LEU A 88 15.18 7.12 19.60
C LEU A 88 14.40 8.05 18.66
N LYS A 89 14.77 9.32 18.57
CA LYS A 89 14.14 10.29 17.66
C LYS A 89 14.29 9.86 16.20
N GLU A 90 15.48 9.41 15.79
CA GLU A 90 15.71 8.95 14.43
C GLU A 90 14.97 7.65 14.12
N ALA A 91 14.88 6.71 15.08
CA ALA A 91 14.11 5.49 14.94
C ALA A 91 12.60 5.78 14.79
N LEU A 92 12.05 6.67 15.62
CA LEU A 92 10.65 7.12 15.52
C LEU A 92 10.38 7.79 14.17
N LYS A 93 11.28 8.66 13.70
CA LYS A 93 11.15 9.31 12.41
C LYS A 93 11.21 8.31 11.25
N THR A 94 12.13 7.35 11.33
CA THR A 94 12.27 6.26 10.35
C THR A 94 10.99 5.43 10.28
N GLU A 95 10.40 5.07 11.42
CA GLU A 95 9.12 4.38 11.47
C GLU A 95 8.01 5.15 10.75
N LYS A 96 7.90 6.46 11.04
CA LYS A 96 6.90 7.31 10.41
C LYS A 96 7.09 7.42 8.90
N ASN A 97 8.34 7.51 8.43
CA ASN A 97 8.67 7.48 7.00
C ASN A 97 8.20 6.18 6.34
N VAL A 98 8.52 5.02 6.93
CA VAL A 98 8.10 3.73 6.39
C VAL A 98 6.57 3.62 6.30
N ARG A 99 5.83 4.05 7.34
CA ARG A 99 4.36 4.07 7.29
C ARG A 99 3.81 5.06 6.27
N CYS A 100 4.50 6.18 6.05
CA CYS A 100 4.15 7.13 5.00
C CYS A 100 4.31 6.52 3.59
N ASP A 101 5.37 5.74 3.36
CA ASP A 101 5.56 5.00 2.11
C ASP A 101 4.45 3.94 1.91
N TYR A 102 4.06 3.24 2.98
CA TYR A 102 2.90 2.34 2.94
C TYR A 102 1.59 3.08 2.65
N LEU A 103 1.40 4.28 3.19
CA LEU A 103 0.21 5.08 2.90
C LEU A 103 0.17 5.53 1.44
N ASN A 104 1.30 6.00 0.92
CA ASN A 104 1.42 6.44 -0.47
C ASN A 104 1.25 5.28 -1.46
N THR A 105 1.71 4.06 -1.12
CA THR A 105 1.43 2.85 -1.90
C THR A 105 -0.02 2.37 -1.74
N TRP A 106 -0.66 2.55 -0.58
CA TRP A 106 -2.07 2.18 -0.38
C TRP A 106 -3.04 2.99 -1.25
N ILE A 107 -2.75 4.28 -1.51
CA ILE A 107 -3.61 5.15 -2.32
C ILE A 107 -3.97 4.56 -3.70
N PRO A 108 -3.01 4.16 -4.55
CA PRO A 108 -3.32 3.56 -5.85
C PRO A 108 -4.04 2.20 -5.74
N TYR A 109 -3.80 1.40 -4.69
CA TYR A 109 -4.60 0.19 -4.43
C TYR A 109 -6.06 0.53 -4.13
N TYR A 110 -6.28 1.54 -3.28
CA TYR A 110 -7.62 1.97 -2.94
C TYR A 110 -8.34 2.52 -4.18
N MET A 111 -7.66 3.35 -4.99
CA MET A 111 -8.22 3.90 -6.23
C MET A 111 -8.55 2.83 -7.27
N LYS A 112 -7.69 1.80 -7.43
CA LYS A 112 -7.99 0.65 -8.29
C LYS A 112 -9.32 -0.02 -7.90
N LYS A 113 -9.66 0.01 -6.60
CA LYS A 113 -10.87 -0.59 -6.05
C LYS A 113 -12.13 0.25 -6.22
N ILE A 114 -12.03 1.54 -5.92
CA ILE A 114 -13.19 2.44 -5.83
C ILE A 114 -13.35 3.36 -7.05
N GLY A 115 -12.43 3.27 -8.00
CA GLY A 115 -12.33 4.16 -9.15
C GLY A 115 -11.61 5.48 -8.82
N ASP A 116 -11.38 6.26 -9.87
CA ASP A 116 -10.46 7.39 -9.79
C ASP A 116 -10.91 8.48 -8.81
N ILE A 117 -9.90 9.00 -8.09
CA ILE A 117 -9.94 10.19 -7.27
C ILE A 117 -8.88 11.15 -7.82
N PRO A 118 -9.24 12.38 -8.21
CA PRO A 118 -8.31 13.33 -8.79
C PRO A 118 -7.16 13.66 -7.83
N HIS A 119 -5.94 13.77 -8.37
CA HIS A 119 -4.75 14.19 -7.63
C HIS A 119 -4.99 15.45 -6.79
N TYR A 120 -5.65 16.48 -7.37
CA TYR A 120 -5.94 17.74 -6.67
C TYR A 120 -6.76 17.52 -5.39
N PHE A 121 -7.68 16.55 -5.39
CA PHE A 121 -8.50 16.25 -4.24
C PHE A 121 -7.66 15.59 -3.15
N ILE A 122 -6.85 14.58 -3.51
CA ILE A 122 -5.96 13.86 -2.58
C ILE A 122 -4.98 14.86 -1.94
N LYS A 123 -4.34 15.69 -2.76
CA LYS A 123 -3.43 16.74 -2.29
C LYS A 123 -4.10 17.68 -1.28
N ASN A 124 -5.32 18.12 -1.56
CA ASN A 124 -6.07 18.96 -0.62
C ASN A 124 -6.34 18.26 0.72
N VAL A 125 -6.58 16.95 0.72
CA VAL A 125 -6.75 16.19 1.97
C VAL A 125 -5.46 16.18 2.80
N PHE A 126 -4.30 15.94 2.16
CA PHE A 126 -3.00 16.04 2.83
C PHE A 126 -2.75 17.45 3.37
N ASP A 127 -2.93 18.49 2.56
CA ASP A 127 -2.69 19.88 2.95
C ASP A 127 -3.55 20.30 4.17
N ILE A 128 -4.84 19.93 4.15
CA ILE A 128 -5.75 20.18 5.28
C ILE A 128 -5.31 19.41 6.51
N THR A 129 -4.96 18.13 6.37
CA THR A 129 -4.50 17.28 7.47
C THR A 129 -3.24 17.84 8.11
N HIS A 130 -2.24 18.20 7.30
CA HIS A 130 -1.01 18.83 7.78
C HIS A 130 -1.30 20.14 8.49
N THR A 131 -2.24 20.95 8.01
CA THR A 131 -2.64 22.20 8.69
C THR A 131 -3.23 21.93 10.07
N MET A 132 -4.05 20.88 10.21
CA MET A 132 -4.62 20.48 11.49
C MET A 132 -3.54 19.96 12.46
N ILE A 133 -2.61 19.15 11.95
CA ILE A 133 -1.48 18.57 12.70
C ILE A 133 -0.44 19.64 13.13
N LYS A 134 -0.22 20.67 12.30
CA LYS A 134 0.73 21.78 12.54
C LYS A 134 0.48 22.61 13.79
N SER A 135 -0.63 22.40 14.50
CA SER A 135 -0.81 22.89 15.87
C SER A 135 0.33 22.44 16.79
N ASN A 136 1.01 21.34 16.45
CA ASN A 136 2.31 20.94 16.99
C ASN A 136 3.44 21.26 15.99
N PRO A 137 4.37 22.19 16.30
CA PRO A 137 5.46 22.58 15.38
C PRO A 137 6.41 21.44 14.99
N ASN A 138 6.50 20.40 15.82
CA ASN A 138 7.40 19.26 15.62
C ASN A 138 6.68 18.04 15.02
N ALA A 139 5.42 18.19 14.64
CA ALA A 139 4.64 17.08 14.13
C ALA A 139 5.16 16.60 12.77
N TYR A 140 5.24 15.28 12.64
CA TYR A 140 5.63 14.63 11.41
C TYR A 140 4.59 14.90 10.31
N GLN A 141 5.05 15.26 9.12
CA GLN A 141 4.20 15.49 7.95
C GLN A 141 4.54 14.46 6.89
N CYS A 142 3.68 13.45 6.76
CA CYS A 142 3.78 12.46 5.71
C CYS A 142 3.61 13.15 4.34
N GLU A 143 4.68 13.23 3.55
CA GLU A 143 4.62 13.86 2.25
C GLU A 143 3.71 13.05 1.31
N TYR A 144 2.85 13.76 0.58
CA TYR A 144 2.03 13.11 -0.44
C TYR A 144 2.88 12.79 -1.66
N ASP A 145 3.23 11.51 -1.80
CA ASP A 145 3.87 10.98 -2.98
C ASP A 145 2.82 10.44 -3.97
N SER A 146 2.50 11.24 -5.00
CA SER A 146 1.47 10.88 -5.96
C SER A 146 1.97 9.88 -7.02
N TYR A 147 1.75 8.59 -6.75
CA TYR A 147 2.04 7.51 -7.70
C TYR A 147 1.37 7.73 -9.07
N ASN A 148 0.14 8.25 -9.10
CA ASN A 148 -0.58 8.51 -10.35
C ASN A 148 0.09 9.59 -11.20
N GLU A 149 0.72 10.58 -10.57
CA GLU A 149 1.47 11.63 -11.28
C GLU A 149 2.89 11.18 -11.61
N LYS A 150 3.47 10.24 -10.85
CA LYS A 150 4.84 9.75 -11.06
C LYS A 150 4.96 8.60 -12.06
N PHE A 151 3.95 7.73 -12.18
CA PHE A 151 4.10 6.46 -12.87
C PHE A 151 3.04 6.20 -13.94
N VAL A 152 3.41 5.44 -14.97
CA VAL A 152 2.48 5.05 -16.05
C VAL A 152 1.42 4.03 -15.61
N GLU A 153 1.79 3.10 -14.72
CA GLU A 153 0.88 2.10 -14.14
C GLU A 153 0.97 2.14 -12.61
N PRO A 154 0.36 3.14 -11.95
CA PRO A 154 0.59 3.44 -10.53
C PRO A 154 0.24 2.28 -9.59
N TYR A 155 -0.82 1.53 -9.89
CA TYR A 155 -1.21 0.35 -9.11
C TYR A 155 -0.13 -0.75 -9.14
N ASN A 156 0.40 -1.04 -10.32
CA ASN A 156 1.43 -2.05 -10.49
C ASN A 156 2.79 -1.58 -9.94
N MET A 157 3.11 -0.29 -10.07
CA MET A 157 4.30 0.27 -9.43
C MET A 157 4.21 0.22 -7.90
N ALA A 158 3.03 0.44 -7.32
CA ALA A 158 2.82 0.28 -5.87
C ALA A 158 3.05 -1.16 -5.42
N LYS A 159 2.65 -2.17 -6.22
CA LYS A 159 2.97 -3.59 -5.96
C LYS A 159 4.49 -3.80 -5.88
N LEU A 160 5.23 -3.35 -6.89
CA LEU A 160 6.69 -3.50 -6.91
C LEU A 160 7.36 -2.76 -5.74
N HIS A 161 6.85 -1.60 -5.36
CA HIS A 161 7.41 -0.85 -4.23
C HIS A 161 7.12 -1.50 -2.88
N ILE A 162 5.93 -2.09 -2.69
CA ILE A 162 5.63 -2.90 -1.50
C ILE A 162 6.59 -4.09 -1.41
N PHE A 163 6.95 -4.69 -2.55
CA PHE A 163 7.98 -5.73 -2.57
C PHE A 163 9.30 -5.21 -1.98
N SER A 164 9.78 -4.06 -2.45
CA SER A 164 11.00 -3.43 -1.94
C SER A 164 10.92 -3.05 -0.46
N LEU A 165 9.80 -2.50 0.01
CA LEU A 165 9.59 -2.15 1.42
C LEU A 165 9.65 -3.35 2.37
N ASN A 166 9.20 -4.52 1.91
CA ASN A 166 9.15 -5.75 2.70
C ASN A 166 10.29 -6.71 2.36
N PHE A 167 11.28 -6.28 1.58
CA PHE A 167 12.31 -7.18 1.06
C PHE A 167 13.12 -7.88 2.17
N GLY A 168 13.51 -7.14 3.21
CA GLY A 168 14.23 -7.69 4.36
C GLY A 168 13.43 -8.76 5.09
N ASP A 169 12.13 -8.51 5.28
CA ASP A 169 11.22 -9.47 5.88
C ASP A 169 11.13 -10.71 4.97
N PHE A 170 10.90 -10.55 3.66
CA PHE A 170 10.86 -11.65 2.69
C PHE A 170 12.10 -12.52 2.76
N LEU A 171 13.29 -11.92 2.74
CA LEU A 171 14.55 -12.64 2.85
C LEU A 171 14.67 -13.43 4.16
N TYR A 172 14.24 -12.85 5.28
CA TYR A 172 14.25 -13.54 6.56
C TYR A 172 13.36 -14.77 6.50
N MET A 173 12.13 -14.65 5.98
CA MET A 173 11.16 -15.75 5.85
C MET A 173 11.73 -16.96 5.13
N ILE A 174 12.27 -16.70 3.94
CA ILE A 174 12.73 -17.73 3.02
C ILE A 174 13.88 -18.53 3.66
N LYS A 175 14.67 -17.87 4.52
CA LYS A 175 15.77 -18.47 5.27
C LYS A 175 15.25 -19.31 6.46
N ILE A 176 14.22 -18.87 7.18
CA ILE A 176 13.88 -19.44 8.50
C ILE A 176 12.82 -20.56 8.54
N ASN A 177 11.78 -20.65 7.69
CA ASN A 177 10.71 -21.64 7.95
C ASN A 177 9.77 -22.07 6.78
N GLU A 178 9.11 -23.22 7.02
CA GLU A 178 7.95 -23.96 6.43
C GLU A 178 7.50 -23.81 4.95
N GLN A 179 7.30 -24.95 4.29
CA GLN A 179 6.96 -25.11 2.85
C GLN A 179 5.71 -24.35 2.36
N LYS A 180 4.70 -24.16 3.20
CA LYS A 180 3.42 -23.56 2.77
C LYS A 180 3.47 -22.04 2.65
N GLU A 181 4.04 -21.37 3.65
CA GLU A 181 4.23 -19.91 3.60
C GLU A 181 5.18 -19.52 2.45
N HIS A 182 6.18 -20.38 2.17
CA HIS A 182 7.07 -20.22 1.03
C HIS A 182 6.34 -20.13 -0.33
N ASP A 183 5.25 -20.87 -0.54
CA ASP A 183 4.56 -20.91 -1.84
C ASP A 183 3.81 -19.60 -2.14
N ASP A 184 3.25 -18.98 -1.11
CA ASP A 184 2.50 -17.73 -1.21
C ASP A 184 3.43 -16.54 -1.49
N PHE A 185 4.59 -16.47 -0.82
CA PHE A 185 5.62 -15.47 -1.11
C PHE A 185 6.22 -15.67 -2.50
N LEU A 186 6.51 -16.91 -2.87
CA LEU A 186 7.00 -17.21 -4.21
C LEU A 186 5.99 -16.76 -5.27
N LYS A 187 4.69 -17.01 -5.07
CA LYS A 187 3.63 -16.54 -5.97
C LYS A 187 3.65 -15.02 -6.12
N TYR A 188 3.75 -14.28 -5.02
CA TYR A 188 3.84 -12.81 -5.06
C TYR A 188 5.10 -12.31 -5.77
N ILE A 189 6.25 -12.96 -5.56
CA ILE A 189 7.50 -12.66 -6.26
C ILE A 189 7.38 -12.91 -7.77
N LEU A 190 6.73 -14.01 -8.17
CA LEU A 190 6.47 -14.34 -9.57
C LEU A 190 5.51 -13.34 -10.21
N GLU A 191 4.49 -12.88 -9.48
CA GLU A 191 3.61 -11.79 -9.92
C GLU A 191 4.40 -10.50 -10.14
N CYS A 192 5.26 -10.11 -9.19
CA CYS A 192 6.11 -8.92 -9.32
C CYS A 192 7.03 -9.01 -10.56
N ALA A 193 7.62 -10.18 -10.82
CA ALA A 193 8.43 -10.40 -12.01
C ALA A 193 7.63 -10.28 -13.31
N ALA A 194 6.41 -10.84 -13.35
CA ALA A 194 5.51 -10.72 -14.49
C ALA A 194 5.08 -9.25 -14.74
N ILE A 195 4.79 -8.51 -13.66
CA ILE A 195 4.48 -7.08 -13.70
C ILE A 195 5.68 -6.29 -14.25
N TYR A 196 6.88 -6.52 -13.71
CA TYR A 196 8.11 -5.90 -14.20
C TYR A 196 8.25 -6.10 -15.71
N LYS A 197 8.16 -7.35 -16.18
CA LYS A 197 8.29 -7.69 -17.61
C LYS A 197 7.27 -6.96 -18.46
N LYS A 198 5.99 -7.00 -18.07
CA LYS A 198 4.89 -6.30 -18.76
C LYS A 198 5.18 -4.80 -18.91
N ILE A 199 5.55 -4.12 -17.83
CA ILE A 199 5.77 -2.67 -17.85
C ILE A 199 7.05 -2.34 -18.60
N ASN A 200 8.14 -3.08 -18.34
CA ASN A 200 9.45 -2.85 -18.97
C ASN A 200 9.36 -2.98 -20.49
N THR A 201 8.76 -4.07 -21.00
CA THR A 201 8.58 -4.28 -22.44
C THR A 201 7.72 -3.20 -23.08
N LYS A 202 6.68 -2.73 -22.39
CA LYS A 202 5.72 -1.78 -22.96
C LYS A 202 6.20 -0.33 -22.92
N TYR A 203 6.89 0.09 -21.86
CA TYR A 203 7.17 1.50 -21.58
C TYR A 203 8.66 1.84 -21.47
N CYS A 204 9.54 0.85 -21.34
CA CYS A 204 10.99 1.06 -21.16
C CYS A 204 11.86 0.36 -22.22
N PRO A 205 11.55 0.48 -23.53
CA PRO A 205 12.48 0.03 -24.57
C PRO A 205 13.80 0.83 -24.50
N THR A 206 14.89 0.31 -25.07
CA THR A 206 16.24 0.91 -24.99
C THR A 206 16.31 2.40 -25.34
N ASN A 207 15.40 2.90 -26.19
CA ASN A 207 15.32 4.28 -26.65
C ASN A 207 14.02 5.01 -26.22
N TYR A 208 13.49 4.71 -25.03
CA TYR A 208 12.32 5.42 -24.50
C TYR A 208 12.59 6.92 -24.32
N ASP A 209 11.56 7.74 -24.46
CA ASP A 209 11.65 9.18 -24.25
C ASP A 209 11.76 9.50 -22.75
N ASN A 210 12.99 9.67 -22.28
CA ASN A 210 13.30 9.99 -20.89
C ASN A 210 13.00 11.46 -20.51
N THR A 211 12.54 12.29 -21.44
CA THR A 211 12.04 13.64 -21.13
C THR A 211 10.60 13.61 -20.61
N ILE A 212 9.87 12.53 -20.91
CA ILE A 212 8.54 12.28 -20.34
C ILE A 212 8.73 11.78 -18.90
N LEU A 213 8.49 12.67 -17.93
CA LEU A 213 8.74 12.41 -16.50
C LEU A 213 8.14 11.10 -15.98
N LYS A 214 6.91 10.74 -16.39
CA LYS A 214 6.29 9.46 -15.97
C LYS A 214 7.05 8.24 -16.49
N LEU A 215 7.53 8.28 -17.74
CA LEU A 215 8.33 7.19 -18.30
C LEU A 215 9.69 7.13 -17.60
N ALA A 216 10.37 8.27 -17.46
CA ALA A 216 11.66 8.34 -16.77
C ALA A 216 11.59 7.78 -15.34
N ASN A 217 10.58 8.18 -14.57
CA ASN A 217 10.37 7.70 -13.21
C ASN A 217 10.02 6.20 -13.19
N THR A 218 9.08 5.75 -14.03
CA THR A 218 8.74 4.32 -14.11
C THR A 218 9.95 3.47 -14.46
N CYS A 219 10.71 3.84 -15.50
CA CYS A 219 11.86 3.05 -15.93
C CYS A 219 12.98 3.04 -14.88
N LYS A 220 13.21 4.16 -14.18
CA LYS A 220 14.15 4.23 -13.06
C LYS A 220 13.75 3.29 -11.92
N GLU A 221 12.48 3.30 -11.50
CA GLU A 221 12.01 2.41 -10.43
C GLU A 221 12.04 0.93 -10.83
N LEU A 222 11.79 0.62 -12.11
CA LEU A 222 11.99 -0.75 -12.61
C LEU A 222 13.44 -1.19 -12.50
N GLN A 223 14.41 -0.31 -12.78
CA GLN A 223 15.83 -0.65 -12.59
C GLN A 223 16.19 -0.89 -11.12
N ASN A 224 15.65 -0.09 -10.19
CA ASN A 224 15.84 -0.30 -8.75
C ASN A 224 15.27 -1.66 -8.31
N PHE A 225 14.08 -2.01 -8.79
CA PHE A 225 13.47 -3.31 -8.55
C PHE A 225 14.32 -4.43 -9.13
N LYS A 226 14.78 -4.30 -10.39
CA LYS A 226 15.62 -5.30 -11.05
C LYS A 226 16.89 -5.59 -10.26
N SER A 227 17.61 -4.55 -9.83
CA SER A 227 18.81 -4.71 -8.99
C SER A 227 18.48 -5.45 -7.69
N THR A 228 17.42 -5.07 -6.99
CA THR A 228 17.01 -5.78 -5.76
C THR A 228 16.67 -7.26 -6.04
N TYR A 229 15.93 -7.53 -7.11
CA TYR A 229 15.50 -8.87 -7.48
C TYR A 229 16.68 -9.76 -7.92
N GLU A 230 17.52 -9.27 -8.82
CA GLU A 230 18.62 -10.06 -9.39
C GLU A 230 19.84 -10.10 -8.46
N ASP A 231 20.20 -9.00 -7.80
CA ASP A 231 21.40 -8.95 -6.99
C ASP A 231 21.18 -9.58 -5.62
N GLU A 232 20.00 -9.44 -5.01
CA GLU A 232 19.79 -9.89 -3.63
C GLU A 232 18.97 -11.19 -3.55
N LEU A 233 17.87 -11.30 -4.31
CA LEU A 233 17.00 -12.48 -4.22
C LEU A 233 17.62 -13.71 -4.92
N SER A 234 18.35 -13.53 -6.02
CA SER A 234 18.99 -14.65 -6.74
C SER A 234 20.11 -15.34 -5.94
N LYS A 235 20.70 -14.64 -4.96
CA LYS A 235 21.68 -15.19 -4.02
C LYS A 235 21.04 -16.19 -3.05
N VAL A 236 19.71 -16.22 -2.95
CA VAL A 236 18.99 -17.18 -2.11
C VAL A 236 18.88 -18.51 -2.85
N GLU A 237 19.74 -19.47 -2.47
CA GLU A 237 19.90 -20.77 -3.14
C GLU A 237 18.57 -21.51 -3.42
N ARG A 238 17.63 -21.46 -2.48
CA ARG A 238 16.31 -22.12 -2.60
C ARG A 238 15.38 -21.51 -3.65
N LEU A 239 15.59 -20.24 -3.98
CA LEU A 239 14.79 -19.50 -4.95
C LEU A 239 15.46 -19.42 -6.32
N ARG A 240 16.79 -19.41 -6.37
CA ARG A 240 17.58 -19.16 -7.58
C ARG A 240 17.04 -19.86 -8.82
N ASP A 241 16.69 -21.14 -8.70
CA ASP A 241 16.28 -21.96 -9.85
C ASP A 241 14.76 -21.88 -10.13
N LYS A 242 14.00 -21.19 -9.28
CA LYS A 242 12.54 -20.95 -9.40
C LYS A 242 12.21 -19.54 -9.90
N LEU A 243 13.15 -18.61 -9.84
CA LEU A 243 12.93 -17.22 -10.23
C LEU A 243 13.05 -17.06 -11.75
N PRO A 244 12.08 -16.44 -12.41
CA PRO A 244 12.22 -16.06 -13.81
C PRO A 244 13.32 -15.01 -13.98
N LYS A 245 14.04 -15.09 -15.10
CA LYS A 245 14.94 -14.00 -15.52
C LYS A 245 14.10 -12.82 -15.99
N LEU A 246 14.40 -11.63 -15.51
CA LEU A 246 13.60 -10.43 -15.78
C LEU A 246 13.76 -9.91 -17.22
N ASP A 247 14.90 -10.15 -17.85
CA ASP A 247 15.15 -9.75 -19.25
C ASP A 247 14.58 -10.72 -20.29
N ASP A 248 14.13 -11.90 -19.86
CA ASP A 248 13.48 -12.85 -20.77
C ASP A 248 12.05 -12.40 -21.11
N PRO A 249 11.56 -12.70 -22.33
CA PRO A 249 10.18 -12.40 -22.72
C PRO A 249 9.15 -12.99 -21.74
N LEU A 250 8.00 -12.32 -21.65
CA LEU A 250 6.88 -12.76 -20.83
C LEU A 250 6.31 -14.10 -21.34
N THR A 251 6.39 -15.13 -20.51
CA THR A 251 5.92 -16.49 -20.80
C THR A 251 4.40 -16.61 -20.74
N LYS A 252 3.84 -17.74 -21.22
CA LYS A 252 2.40 -18.01 -21.13
C LYS A 252 1.92 -18.15 -19.67
N ASP A 253 2.74 -18.76 -18.81
CA ASP A 253 2.40 -18.96 -17.40
C ASP A 253 2.37 -17.61 -16.67
N GLU A 254 3.37 -16.75 -16.90
CA GLU A 254 3.38 -15.37 -16.37
C GLU A 254 2.21 -14.52 -16.89
N GLN A 255 1.81 -14.71 -18.16
CA GLN A 255 0.58 -14.08 -18.68
C GLN A 255 -0.67 -14.58 -17.94
N SER A 256 -0.75 -15.87 -17.60
CA SER A 256 -1.86 -16.43 -16.82
C SER A 256 -1.93 -15.79 -15.43
N ILE A 257 -0.80 -15.65 -14.75
CA ILE A 257 -0.71 -14.98 -13.43
C ILE A 257 -1.30 -13.56 -13.51
N LEU A 258 -0.91 -12.77 -14.51
CA LEU A 258 -1.42 -11.41 -14.70
C LEU A 258 -2.94 -11.40 -14.97
N LEU A 259 -3.45 -12.33 -15.77
CA LEU A 259 -4.88 -12.44 -16.08
C LEU A 259 -5.72 -12.88 -14.88
N GLU A 260 -5.23 -13.82 -14.07
CA GLU A 260 -5.87 -14.24 -12.83
C GLU A 260 -6.01 -13.06 -11.86
N GLN A 261 -4.96 -12.26 -11.74
CA GLN A 261 -4.98 -11.07 -10.92
C GLN A 261 -5.98 -10.02 -11.43
N GLU A 262 -6.01 -9.74 -12.74
CA GLU A 262 -6.96 -8.79 -13.32
C GLU A 262 -8.42 -9.22 -13.09
N LYS A 263 -8.70 -10.54 -13.17
CA LYS A 263 -10.03 -11.10 -12.85
C LYS A 263 -10.39 -10.95 -11.39
N TYR A 264 -9.45 -11.21 -10.49
CA TYR A 264 -9.65 -11.08 -9.05
C TYR A 264 -9.96 -9.62 -8.67
N ASP A 265 -9.15 -8.68 -9.14
CA ASP A 265 -9.34 -7.25 -8.91
C ASP A 265 -10.73 -6.79 -9.40
N ALA A 266 -11.15 -7.26 -10.57
CA ALA A 266 -12.47 -6.95 -11.12
C ALA A 266 -13.62 -7.50 -10.25
N ALA A 267 -13.50 -8.74 -9.75
CA ALA A 267 -14.51 -9.35 -8.88
C ALA A 267 -14.68 -8.58 -7.56
N GLN A 268 -13.58 -8.11 -6.97
CA GLN A 268 -13.60 -7.29 -5.75
C GLN A 268 -14.27 -5.92 -5.96
N ASN A 269 -14.11 -5.32 -7.14
CA ASN A 269 -14.70 -4.03 -7.50
C ASN A 269 -16.24 -4.09 -7.60
N VAL A 270 -16.75 -5.17 -8.20
CA VAL A 270 -18.20 -5.42 -8.29
C VAL A 270 -18.82 -5.55 -6.89
N PHE A 271 -18.14 -6.25 -5.99
CA PHE A 271 -18.60 -6.41 -4.60
C PHE A 271 -18.61 -5.08 -3.83
N SER A 272 -17.56 -4.27 -3.98
CA SER A 272 -17.45 -2.94 -3.36
C SER A 272 -18.53 -1.97 -3.85
N SER A 273 -18.82 -1.94 -5.16
CA SER A 273 -19.85 -1.08 -5.74
C SER A 273 -21.27 -1.43 -5.27
N THR A 274 -21.53 -2.72 -5.02
CA THR A 274 -22.81 -3.21 -4.50
C THR A 274 -22.98 -2.84 -3.03
N LEU A 275 -21.89 -2.90 -2.25
CA LEU A 275 -21.88 -2.44 -0.86
C LEU A 275 -22.10 -0.92 -0.74
N GLN A 276 -21.44 -0.12 -1.58
CA GLN A 276 -21.65 1.33 -1.63
C GLN A 276 -23.11 1.69 -1.98
N ARG A 277 -23.73 0.94 -2.89
CA ARG A 277 -25.14 1.10 -3.26
C ARG A 277 -26.08 0.83 -2.07
N ASN A 278 -25.79 -0.21 -1.29
CA ASN A 278 -26.59 -0.57 -0.11
C ASN A 278 -26.45 0.45 1.02
N ILE A 279 -25.24 1.01 1.23
CA ILE A 279 -25.02 2.12 2.18
C ILE A 279 -25.79 3.38 1.74
N THR A 280 -25.87 3.64 0.43
CA THR A 280 -26.58 4.82 -0.13
C THR A 280 -28.11 4.69 -0.07
N THR A 281 -28.65 3.46 0.01
CA THR A 281 -30.11 3.22 -0.09
C THR A 281 -30.80 3.04 1.28
N GLY A 282 -30.07 3.12 2.41
CA GLY A 282 -30.69 3.13 3.74
C GLY A 282 -31.48 1.87 4.11
N ALA A 283 -31.18 0.71 3.51
CA ALA A 283 -31.78 -0.57 3.88
C ALA A 283 -30.98 -1.22 5.03
N VAL A 284 -31.23 -0.75 6.26
CA VAL A 284 -30.73 -1.42 7.47
C VAL A 284 -31.69 -2.55 7.83
N THR A 285 -31.37 -3.78 7.42
CA THR A 285 -31.83 -4.98 8.15
C THR A 285 -30.65 -5.54 8.92
N ALA A 286 -30.69 -5.28 10.23
CA ALA A 286 -29.75 -5.77 11.21
C ALA A 286 -29.86 -7.30 11.33
N ALA A 287 -28.83 -8.01 10.87
CA ALA A 287 -28.33 -9.31 11.33
C ALA A 287 -27.51 -9.94 10.18
N GLY A 288 -26.18 -9.81 10.21
CA GLY A 288 -25.31 -10.56 9.29
C GLY A 288 -24.07 -9.83 8.75
N THR A 289 -23.94 -8.52 8.96
CA THR A 289 -22.78 -7.76 8.45
C THR A 289 -21.45 -8.12 9.12
N GLY A 290 -21.48 -8.62 10.36
CA GLY A 290 -20.26 -9.03 11.07
C GLY A 290 -19.51 -10.19 10.41
N ALA A 291 -20.22 -11.21 9.94
CA ALA A 291 -19.61 -12.39 9.30
C ALA A 291 -19.15 -12.10 7.86
N LEU A 292 -19.87 -11.25 7.12
CA LEU A 292 -19.50 -10.83 5.77
C LEU A 292 -18.29 -9.89 5.77
N LEU A 293 -18.18 -9.00 6.76
CA LEU A 293 -17.01 -8.11 6.94
C LEU A 293 -15.76 -8.88 7.41
N LEU A 294 -15.93 -9.88 8.27
CA LEU A 294 -14.85 -10.81 8.63
C LEU A 294 -14.38 -11.64 7.42
N ALA A 295 -15.30 -12.08 6.56
CA ALA A 295 -14.94 -12.75 5.31
C ALA A 295 -14.20 -11.82 4.33
N LEU A 296 -14.57 -10.53 4.25
CA LEU A 296 -13.89 -9.55 3.40
C LEU A 296 -12.48 -9.20 3.88
N ASN A 297 -12.28 -9.05 5.20
CA ASN A 297 -10.93 -8.87 5.75
C ASN A 297 -10.09 -10.14 5.56
N LYS A 298 -10.68 -11.33 5.72
CA LYS A 298 -9.97 -12.59 5.52
C LYS A 298 -9.60 -12.83 4.05
N VAL A 299 -10.47 -12.48 3.10
CA VAL A 299 -10.22 -12.58 1.65
C VAL A 299 -9.25 -11.53 1.12
N ASN A 300 -9.20 -10.33 1.71
CA ASN A 300 -8.19 -9.30 1.40
C ASN A 300 -6.79 -9.68 1.92
N ILE A 301 -6.72 -10.42 3.03
CA ILE A 301 -5.48 -10.89 3.67
C ILE A 301 -4.98 -12.18 3.02
N ASP A 302 -5.89 -13.10 2.70
CA ASP A 302 -5.58 -14.40 2.10
C ASP A 302 -5.04 -14.29 0.66
N PHE A 303 -4.94 -13.13 0.01
CA PHE A 303 -4.48 -13.06 -1.39
C PHE A 303 -3.39 -12.02 -1.67
N MET A 304 -2.99 -11.20 -0.70
CA MET A 304 -1.64 -10.60 -0.81
C MET A 304 -0.57 -11.69 -0.66
N TYR A 305 -0.93 -12.81 0.00
CA TYR A 305 -0.06 -13.95 0.26
C TYR A 305 -0.84 -15.29 0.33
N LYS A 306 -1.77 -15.59 -0.59
CA LYS A 306 -2.10 -16.96 -1.08
C LYS A 306 -2.54 -16.93 -2.53
#